data_AF-A0A1A8A0X4-F1
#
_entry.id   AF-A0A1A8A0X4-F1
#
_cell.length_a   1.000
_cell.length_b   1.000
_cell.length_c   1.000
_cell.angle_alpha   90.00
_cell.angle_beta   90.00
_cell.angle_gamma   90.00
#
_symmetry.space_group_name_H-M   'P 1'
#
loop_
_entity.id
_entity.type
_entity.pdbx_description
1 polymer ?
#
loop_
_entity_poly.entity_id
_entity_poly.type
_entity_poly.pdbx_seq_one_letter_code
_entity_poly.pdbx_strand_id
1 'polypeptide(L)' 'LTCEGCKGFFRRSITKNAVYKCKSGGNCEMDMYMRRKCQECRLRKCKEKGMLAECLLTEIQCKSKRLRKNP' A
#
# COMPACT_ATOMS: atom_id res chain seq x y z
N LEU A 1 10.71 9.20 2.70
CA LEU A 1 11.29 7.86 2.92
C LEU A 1 10.21 6.92 3.48
N THR A 2 9.96 5.77 2.86
CA THR A 2 8.92 4.81 3.26
C THR A 2 9.54 3.43 3.42
N CYS A 3 9.17 2.67 4.46
CA CYS A 3 9.69 1.32 4.65
C CYS A 3 9.10 0.32 3.64
N GLU A 4 9.83 -0.76 3.34
CA GLU A 4 9.39 -1.80 2.38
C GLU A 4 8.04 -2.44 2.76
N GLY A 5 7.76 -2.54 4.07
CA GLY A 5 6.47 -3.05 4.55
C GLY A 5 5.29 -2.17 4.14
N CYS A 6 5.44 -0.83 4.17
CA CYS A 6 4.40 0.11 3.75
C CYS A 6 4.31 0.23 2.22
N LYS A 7 5.44 0.15 1.52
CA LYS A 7 5.50 0.06 0.06
C LYS A 7 4.74 -1.16 -0.48
N GLY A 8 5.01 -2.34 0.08
CA GLY A 8 4.32 -3.57 -0.31
C GLY A 8 2.82 -3.56 0.06
N PHE A 9 2.48 -3.00 1.23
CA PHE A 9 1.09 -2.81 1.63
C PHE A 9 0.33 -1.91 0.65
N PHE A 10 0.82 -0.70 0.40
CA PHE A 10 0.19 0.26 -0.51
C PHE A 10 -0.03 -0.32 -1.90
N ARG A 11 1.00 -0.96 -2.48
CA ARG A 11 0.88 -1.62 -3.80
C ARG A 11 -0.27 -2.62 -3.81
N ARG A 12 -0.35 -3.53 -2.83
CA ARG A 12 -1.42 -4.53 -2.77
C ARG A 12 -2.80 -3.89 -2.58
N SER A 13 -2.89 -2.85 -1.75
CA SER A 13 -4.14 -2.16 -1.49
C SER A 13 -4.69 -1.47 -2.74
N ILE A 14 -3.83 -0.79 -3.50
CA ILE A 14 -4.25 -0.14 -4.75
C ILE A 14 -4.55 -1.19 -5.84
N THR A 15 -3.65 -2.15 -6.09
CA THR A 15 -3.87 -3.15 -7.15
C THR A 15 -5.14 -3.98 -6.93
N LYS A 16 -5.49 -4.28 -5.68
CA LYS A 16 -6.71 -5.04 -5.37
C LYS A 16 -7.95 -4.17 -5.16
N ASN A 17 -7.84 -2.85 -5.35
CA ASN A 17 -8.89 -1.87 -4.97
C ASN A 17 -9.45 -2.15 -3.58
N ALA A 18 -8.57 -2.43 -2.62
CA ALA A 18 -8.96 -2.90 -1.30
C ALA A 18 -9.66 -1.79 -0.53
N VAL A 19 -10.86 -2.09 -0.04
CA VAL A 19 -11.63 -1.24 0.86
C VAL A 19 -11.42 -1.75 2.29
N TYR A 20 -10.91 -0.89 3.15
CA TYR A 20 -10.69 -1.20 4.56
C TYR A 20 -11.59 -0.34 5.43
N LYS A 21 -11.99 -0.88 6.58
CA LYS A 21 -12.78 -0.17 7.60
C LYS A 21 -12.06 -0.22 8.94
N CYS A 22 -11.82 0.95 9.53
CA CYS A 22 -11.27 1.10 10.86
C CYS A 22 -12.30 0.69 11.90
N LYS A 23 -11.82 0.06 12.97
CA LYS A 23 -12.64 -0.36 14.12
C LYS A 23 -12.64 0.66 15.27
N SER A 24 -11.85 1.73 15.15
CA SER A 24 -11.53 2.68 16.22
C SER A 24 -11.77 4.14 15.81
N GLY A 25 -12.72 4.40 14.89
CA GLY A 25 -13.13 5.76 14.54
C GLY A 25 -12.24 6.47 13.51
N GLY A 26 -11.41 5.75 12.76
CA GLY A 26 -10.73 6.29 11.57
C GLY A 26 -9.50 7.18 11.82
N ASN A 27 -9.10 7.40 13.08
CA ASN A 27 -8.01 8.32 13.46
C ASN A 27 -6.84 7.65 14.20
N CYS A 28 -6.53 6.40 13.85
CA CYS A 28 -5.46 5.67 14.53
C CYS A 28 -4.08 6.30 14.27
N GLU A 29 -3.29 6.46 15.34
CA GLU A 29 -1.88 6.81 15.24
C GLU A 29 -1.07 5.63 14.68
N MET A 30 -0.14 5.91 13.76
CA MET A 30 0.53 4.87 12.98
C MET A 30 1.95 4.62 13.50
N ASP A 31 2.09 3.61 14.35
CA ASP A 31 3.38 3.09 14.82
C ASP A 31 3.69 1.68 14.22
N MET A 32 4.69 0.98 14.77
CA MET A 32 5.06 -0.37 14.33
C MET A 32 4.00 -1.44 14.64
N TYR A 33 3.18 -1.24 15.68
CA TYR A 33 2.11 -2.14 16.09
C TYR A 33 0.83 -1.86 15.31
N MET A 34 0.34 -0.63 15.34
CA MET A 34 -0.93 -0.20 14.78
C MET A 34 -0.97 -0.30 13.26
N ARG A 35 0.18 -0.17 12.57
CA ARG A 35 0.29 -0.47 11.13
C ARG A 35 -0.09 -1.91 10.76
N ARG A 36 -0.08 -2.84 11.72
CA ARG A 36 -0.57 -4.22 11.50
C ARG A 36 -2.05 -4.37 11.84
N LYS A 37 -2.60 -3.49 12.69
CA LYS A 37 -3.96 -3.60 13.22
C LYS A 37 -5.01 -2.83 12.42
N CYS A 38 -4.69 -1.63 11.92
CA CYS A 38 -5.65 -0.81 11.17
C CYS A 38 -5.16 -0.51 9.75
N GLN A 39 -5.78 -1.19 8.79
CA GLN A 39 -5.43 -1.08 7.38
C GLN A 39 -5.97 0.20 6.74
N GLU A 40 -7.16 0.66 7.17
CA GLU A 40 -7.75 1.91 6.67
C GLU A 40 -6.86 3.12 7.01
N CYS A 41 -6.57 3.32 8.30
CA CYS A 41 -5.72 4.43 8.76
C CYS A 41 -4.31 4.34 8.18
N ARG A 42 -3.78 3.13 8.02
CA ARG A 42 -2.49 2.92 7.35
C ARG A 42 -2.52 3.37 5.89
N LEU A 43 -3.54 2.98 5.14
CA LEU A 43 -3.66 3.32 3.72
C LEU A 43 -3.85 4.83 3.56
N ARG A 44 -4.68 5.45 4.40
CA ARG A 44 -4.85 6.91 4.46
C ARG A 44 -3.51 7.59 4.74
N LYS A 45 -2.76 7.14 5.75
CA LYS A 45 -1.44 7.70 6.08
C LYS A 45 -0.42 7.55 4.95
N CYS A 46 -0.44 6.42 4.22
CA CYS A 46 0.38 6.24 3.03
C CYS A 46 0.08 7.31 1.97
N LYS A 47 -1.20 7.58 1.68
CA LYS A 47 -1.61 8.63 0.73
C LYS A 47 -1.19 10.02 1.23
N GLU A 48 -1.42 10.34 2.50
CA GLU A 48 -1.00 11.61 3.12
C GLU A 48 0.51 11.84 3.06
N LYS A 49 1.31 10.76 3.12
CA LYS A 49 2.77 10.82 2.97
C LYS A 49 3.22 10.86 1.49
N GLY A 50 2.31 11.06 0.54
CA GLY A 50 2.61 11.24 -0.87
C GLY A 50 2.81 9.93 -1.65
N MET A 51 2.29 8.80 -1.16
CA MET A 51 2.27 7.59 -1.97
C MET A 51 1.17 7.69 -3.03
N LEU A 52 1.60 7.69 -4.28
CA LEU A 52 0.76 7.92 -5.46
C LEU A 52 0.43 6.60 -6.15
N ALA A 53 -0.84 6.42 -6.50
CA ALA A 53 -1.32 5.21 -7.18
C ALA A 53 -0.79 5.14 -8.62
N GLU A 54 -0.63 6.30 -9.26
CA GLU A 54 -0.11 6.48 -10.61
C GLU A 54 1.37 6.08 -10.74
N CYS A 55 2.14 6.13 -9.64
CA CYS A 55 3.53 5.68 -9.63
C CYS A 55 3.66 4.15 -9.51
N LEU A 56 2.55 3.42 -9.35
CA LEU A 56 2.57 1.96 -9.37
C LEU A 56 2.63 1.47 -10.81
N LEU A 57 3.59 0.60 -11.08
CA LEU A 57 3.64 -0.11 -12.35
C LEU A 57 2.32 -0.86 -12.55
N THR A 58 1.73 -0.70 -13.72
CA THR A 58 0.51 -1.42 -14.10
C THR A 58 0.76 -2.93 -14.05
N GLU A 59 -0.30 -3.73 -13.95
CA GLU A 59 -0.15 -5.18 -13.97
C GLU A 59 0.58 -5.67 -15.22
N ILE A 60 0.33 -5.00 -16.36
CA ILE A 60 1.03 -5.24 -17.63
C ILE A 60 2.53 -4.98 -17.48
N GLN A 61 2.92 -3.82 -16.95
CA GLN A 61 4.33 -3.47 -16.73
C GLN A 61 5.02 -4.43 -15.73
N CYS A 62 4.30 -4.88 -14.70
CA CYS A 62 4.80 -5.90 -13.78
C CYS A 62 5.00 -7.25 -14.46
N LYS A 63 4.07 -7.68 -15.33
CA LYS A 63 4.19 -8.92 -16.11
C LYS A 63 5.36 -8.84 -17.10
N SER A 64 5.49 -7.74 -17.85
CA SER A 64 6.61 -7.52 -18.77
C SER A 64 7.97 -7.58 -18.04
N LYS A 65 8.08 -7.02 -16.83
CA LYS A 65 9.31 -7.12 -16.03
C LYS A 65 9.60 -8.54 -15.52
N ARG A 66 8.58 -9.34 -15.22
CA ARG A 66 8.75 -10.75 -14.81
C ARG A 66 9.19 -11.62 -15.99
N LEU A 67 8.56 -11.44 -17.15
CA LEU A 67 8.95 -12.14 -18.39
C LEU A 67 10.38 -11.83 -18.80
N ARG A 68 10.85 -10.59 -18.63
CA ARG A 68 12.27 -10.23 -18.88
C ARG A 68 13.26 -10.81 -17.85
N LYS A 69 12.80 -11.22 -16.66
CA LYS A 69 13.66 -11.73 -15.59
C LYS A 69 13.80 -13.25 -15.57
N ASN A 70 12.93 -13.97 -16.29
CA ASN A 70 13.08 -15.40 -16.56
C ASN A 70 13.40 -15.55 -18.06
N PRO A 71 14.68 -15.53 -18.46
CA PRO A 71 15.07 -15.94 -19.81
C PRO A 71 14.66 -17.39 -20.10
#